data_AF-A0A8C9QJA6-F1
#
_entry.id   AF-A0A8C9QJA6-F1
#
_cell.length_a   1.000
_cell.length_b   1.000
_cell.length_c   1.000
_cell.angle_alpha   90.00
_cell.angle_beta   90.00
_cell.angle_gamma   90.00
#
_symmetry.space_group_name_H-M   'P 1'
#
loop_
_entity.id
_entity.type
_entity.pdbx_description
1 polymer ?
#
loop_
_entity_poly.entity_id
_entity_poly.type
_entity_poly.pdbx_seq_one_letter_code
_entity_poly.pdbx_strand_id
1 'polypeptide(L)'
;MCGCGEPHWGWGPHAPSSLLLLSLLCTAPLGLLGGETRQVSLEVIPSWPGLPQSLLHIRAVGPNSTLHYVWSSLGPPAVVLVATDTPHSVLNVSWSRLLSPEPDGGLRVLPEDSVQFSSALIFTRVQAFSSSGRPAQPPRLLHTADTCQLEVALVGASPRGNHSLFGLEVVTVGQRPDCPSMREQHSIDDEYAPAVFQVDQLLWGSLPSGFMQWGPVAFSQKQRSRESALPCQASPLRPSLVYSLPQSPIVQAFFGSQSNFCSFNLTFGAPTGPGYWDQHYLSWSMLLGMGSPPVDALSPLILGIVAVALGAPGLLLLGGGLILLLRHKQHSEYQSIN
;
A
#
# COMPACT_ATOMS: atom_id res chain seq x y z
N MET A 1 0.38 9.15 -68.02
CA MET A 1 0.58 10.60 -67.78
C MET A 1 -0.78 11.27 -67.86
N CYS A 2 -1.45 11.44 -66.73
CA CYS A 2 -2.70 12.19 -66.66
C CYS A 2 -2.60 13.09 -65.44
N GLY A 3 -2.43 14.39 -65.67
CA GLY A 3 -2.53 15.44 -64.67
C GLY A 3 -3.73 16.31 -65.01
N CYS A 4 -4.55 16.58 -64.00
CA CYS A 4 -5.56 17.64 -63.84
C CYS A 4 -5.88 17.54 -62.32
N GLY A 5 -5.59 18.50 -61.45
CA GLY A 5 -6.03 19.89 -61.44
C GLY A 5 -6.89 20.07 -60.18
N GLU A 6 -6.36 20.67 -59.12
CA GLU A 6 -7.15 21.14 -57.96
C GLU A 6 -7.97 22.39 -58.36
N PRO A 7 -9.11 22.68 -57.70
CA PRO A 7 -9.07 23.55 -56.51
C PRO A 7 -10.11 23.27 -55.40
N HIS A 8 -9.63 23.40 -54.16
CA HIS A 8 -10.19 24.14 -53.01
C HIS A 8 -11.60 23.90 -52.38
N TRP A 9 -11.51 23.59 -51.07
CA TRP A 9 -12.27 24.03 -49.87
C TRP A 9 -13.69 23.53 -49.57
N GLY A 10 -13.81 22.90 -48.39
CA GLY A 10 -15.03 22.77 -47.61
C GLY A 10 -14.74 22.06 -46.28
N TRP A 11 -14.43 22.81 -45.22
CA TRP A 11 -14.29 22.31 -43.85
C TRP A 11 -15.67 22.00 -43.24
N GLY A 12 -15.79 20.87 -42.57
CA GLY A 12 -16.87 20.53 -41.66
C GLY A 12 -16.37 19.56 -40.59
N PRO A 13 -16.39 19.90 -39.29
CA PRO A 13 -15.81 19.07 -38.23
C PRO A 13 -16.85 18.08 -37.71
N HIS A 14 -16.53 16.79 -37.77
CA HIS A 14 -17.21 15.79 -36.95
C HIS A 14 -16.27 15.34 -35.84
N ALA A 15 -16.50 15.90 -34.65
CA ALA A 15 -15.96 15.39 -33.40
C ALA A 15 -16.62 14.05 -33.06
N PRO A 16 -15.87 13.08 -32.52
CA PRO A 16 -16.43 12.10 -31.63
C PRO A 16 -16.18 12.51 -30.18
N SER A 17 -17.29 12.58 -29.48
CA SER A 17 -17.48 12.81 -28.06
C SER A 17 -16.67 11.85 -27.17
N SER A 18 -16.01 12.45 -26.21
CA SER A 18 -15.44 11.90 -24.99
C SER A 18 -16.52 11.38 -24.04
N LEU A 19 -16.49 10.09 -23.66
CA LEU A 19 -17.12 9.61 -22.44
C LEU A 19 -16.31 8.46 -21.82
N LEU A 20 -15.95 8.67 -20.56
CA LEU A 20 -15.23 7.81 -19.61
C LEU A 20 -16.07 6.61 -19.17
N LEU A 21 -15.44 5.46 -18.91
CA LEU A 21 -15.95 4.48 -17.96
C LEU A 21 -14.78 3.92 -17.11
N LEU A 22 -14.85 4.17 -15.80
CA LEU A 22 -13.88 3.78 -14.77
C LEU A 22 -14.18 2.33 -14.31
N SER A 23 -13.21 1.41 -14.42
CA SER A 23 -13.29 0.08 -13.81
C SER A 23 -12.77 0.13 -12.38
N LEU A 24 -13.53 -0.38 -11.42
CA LEU A 24 -13.13 -0.65 -10.03
C LEU A 24 -13.55 -2.10 -9.76
N LEU A 25 -12.59 -3.03 -9.73
CA LEU A 25 -12.85 -4.44 -9.40
C LEU A 25 -12.52 -4.68 -7.92
N CYS A 26 -13.53 -4.49 -7.06
CA CYS A 26 -13.55 -5.13 -5.75
C CYS A 26 -14.07 -6.56 -5.94
N THR A 27 -13.25 -7.55 -5.61
CA THR A 27 -13.66 -8.96 -5.58
C THR A 27 -14.67 -9.18 -4.44
N ALA A 28 -15.95 -9.24 -4.79
CA ALA A 28 -17.01 -9.80 -3.93
C ALA A 28 -17.07 -11.34 -4.14
N PRO A 29 -17.54 -12.12 -3.16
CA PRO A 29 -17.36 -13.57 -3.10
C PRO A 29 -18.26 -14.32 -4.08
N LEU A 30 -17.79 -15.51 -4.43
CA LEU A 30 -18.52 -16.57 -5.12
C LEU A 30 -19.81 -16.93 -4.35
N GLY A 31 -20.89 -16.25 -4.73
CA GLY A 31 -22.29 -16.61 -4.45
C GLY A 31 -23.26 -16.05 -5.48
N LEU A 32 -22.75 -15.33 -6.50
CA LEU A 32 -23.50 -14.80 -7.63
C LEU A 32 -22.77 -15.23 -8.91
N LEU A 33 -22.99 -16.48 -9.32
CA LEU A 33 -22.56 -16.97 -10.62
C LEU A 33 -23.56 -16.43 -11.66
N GLY A 34 -23.24 -15.27 -12.24
CA GLY A 34 -24.00 -14.67 -13.34
C GLY A 34 -23.22 -13.49 -13.90
N GLY A 35 -22.77 -13.59 -15.15
CA GLY A 35 -22.22 -12.45 -15.88
C GLY A 35 -23.33 -11.45 -16.15
N GLU A 36 -23.61 -10.58 -15.17
CA GLU A 36 -24.64 -9.55 -15.27
C GLU A 36 -23.97 -8.18 -15.39
N THR A 37 -24.23 -7.51 -16.51
CA THR A 37 -23.80 -6.15 -16.78
C THR A 37 -24.45 -5.19 -15.78
N ARG A 38 -23.65 -4.33 -15.14
CA ARG A 38 -24.15 -3.27 -14.26
C ARG A 38 -24.18 -1.95 -15.01
N GLN A 39 -25.24 -1.18 -14.84
CA GLN A 39 -25.30 0.19 -15.32
C GLN A 39 -24.56 1.10 -14.34
N VAL A 40 -23.47 1.72 -14.80
CA VAL A 40 -22.61 2.56 -13.97
C VAL A 40 -22.87 4.03 -14.28
N SER A 41 -23.14 4.83 -13.25
CA SER A 41 -23.18 6.29 -13.32
C SER A 41 -22.13 6.90 -12.40
N LEU A 42 -21.51 7.98 -12.84
CA LEU A 42 -20.48 8.72 -12.13
C LEU A 42 -20.95 10.17 -11.98
N GLU A 43 -21.02 10.67 -10.76
CA GLU A 43 -21.50 12.02 -10.46
C GLU A 43 -20.52 12.71 -9.51
N VAL A 44 -20.04 13.89 -9.89
CA VAL A 44 -19.32 14.77 -8.97
C VAL A 44 -20.35 15.56 -8.20
N ILE A 45 -20.41 15.38 -6.88
CA ILE A 45 -21.42 16.05 -6.06
C ILE A 45 -20.88 17.44 -5.72
N PRO A 46 -21.52 18.51 -6.24
CA PRO A 46 -21.04 19.86 -6.02
C PRO A 46 -21.20 20.23 -4.53
N SER A 47 -20.15 20.82 -3.98
CA SER A 47 -20.17 21.44 -2.65
C SER A 47 -20.91 22.79 -2.71
N TRP A 48 -21.11 23.43 -1.56
CA TRP A 48 -21.65 24.79 -1.50
C TRP A 48 -20.85 25.76 -2.39
N PRO A 49 -21.48 26.81 -2.96
CA PRO A 49 -20.82 27.77 -3.85
C PRO A 49 -19.54 28.33 -3.20
N GLY A 50 -18.39 28.07 -3.80
CA GLY A 50 -17.08 28.56 -3.35
C GLY A 50 -16.15 27.53 -2.70
N LEU A 51 -16.61 26.30 -2.44
CA LEU A 51 -15.73 25.21 -2.01
C LEU A 51 -15.23 24.38 -3.21
N PRO A 52 -13.99 23.86 -3.18
CA PRO A 52 -13.53 22.92 -4.19
C PRO A 52 -14.38 21.64 -4.15
N GLN A 53 -14.60 21.05 -5.33
CA GLN A 53 -15.27 19.76 -5.48
C GLN A 53 -14.43 18.70 -4.76
N SER A 54 -15.04 18.01 -3.81
CA SER A 54 -14.33 17.11 -2.91
C SER A 54 -14.99 15.74 -2.79
N LEU A 55 -16.04 15.48 -3.56
CA LEU A 55 -16.87 14.28 -3.39
C LEU A 55 -17.34 13.75 -4.75
N LEU A 56 -17.01 12.49 -5.03
CA LEU A 56 -17.33 11.78 -6.26
C LEU A 56 -18.13 10.52 -5.92
N HIS A 57 -19.33 10.40 -6.47
CA HIS A 57 -20.20 9.24 -6.30
C HIS A 57 -20.21 8.38 -7.55
N ILE A 58 -19.92 7.10 -7.38
CA ILE A 58 -20.07 6.05 -8.38
C ILE A 58 -21.23 5.15 -7.95
N ARG A 59 -22.20 4.94 -8.83
CA ARG A 59 -23.36 4.08 -8.60
C ARG A 59 -23.41 3.00 -9.68
N ALA A 60 -23.30 1.73 -9.28
CA ALA A 60 -23.34 0.59 -10.18
C ALA A 60 -24.58 -0.28 -9.90
N VAL A 61 -25.61 -0.10 -10.72
CA VAL A 61 -26.92 -0.75 -10.58
C VAL A 61 -26.91 -2.09 -11.31
N GLY A 62 -27.18 -3.16 -10.58
CA GLY A 62 -27.49 -4.49 -11.12
C GLY A 62 -28.99 -4.80 -11.01
N PRO A 63 -29.44 -6.00 -11.40
CA PRO A 63 -30.87 -6.33 -11.46
C PRO A 63 -31.57 -6.21 -10.10
N ASN A 64 -30.91 -6.70 -9.04
CA ASN A 64 -31.46 -6.78 -7.69
C ASN A 64 -30.54 -6.13 -6.64
N SER A 65 -29.57 -5.30 -7.06
CA SER A 65 -28.60 -4.72 -6.11
C SER A 65 -27.95 -3.46 -6.66
N THR A 66 -27.59 -2.53 -5.79
CA THR A 66 -26.77 -1.37 -6.16
C THR A 66 -25.52 -1.31 -5.31
N LEU A 67 -24.38 -1.04 -5.96
CA LEU A 67 -23.12 -0.71 -5.29
C LEU A 67 -22.88 0.80 -5.38
N HIS A 68 -22.61 1.44 -4.25
CA HIS A 68 -22.23 2.85 -4.14
C HIS A 68 -20.76 2.94 -3.72
N TYR A 69 -19.98 3.76 -4.43
CA TYR A 69 -18.64 4.16 -4.03
C TYR A 69 -18.62 5.68 -3.91
N VAL A 70 -18.31 6.20 -2.73
CA VAL A 70 -18.30 7.63 -2.45
C VAL A 70 -16.87 8.03 -2.11
N TRP A 71 -16.15 8.52 -3.11
CA TRP A 71 -14.80 9.03 -2.98
C TRP A 71 -14.84 10.45 -2.44
N SER A 72 -13.98 10.75 -1.47
CA SER A 72 -13.88 12.06 -0.85
C SER A 72 -12.43 12.49 -0.69
N SER A 73 -12.19 13.78 -0.85
CA SER A 73 -10.96 14.48 -0.43
C SER A 73 -11.23 15.48 0.71
N LEU A 74 -12.42 15.44 1.34
CA LEU A 74 -12.68 16.14 2.59
C LEU A 74 -11.90 15.46 3.71
N GLY A 75 -10.77 16.06 4.10
CA GLY A 75 -9.83 15.44 5.03
C GLY A 75 -8.90 14.45 4.31
N PRO A 76 -8.49 13.34 4.96
CA PRO A 76 -7.73 12.29 4.28
C PRO A 76 -8.53 11.71 3.10
N PRO A 77 -7.91 11.42 1.95
CA PRO A 77 -8.62 10.77 0.86
C PRO A 77 -9.27 9.48 1.35
N ALA A 78 -10.53 9.29 1.05
CA ALA A 78 -11.30 8.14 1.52
C ALA A 78 -12.31 7.70 0.47
N VAL A 79 -12.70 6.43 0.53
CA VAL A 79 -13.85 5.91 -0.23
C VAL A 79 -14.78 5.16 0.72
N VAL A 80 -16.06 5.52 0.70
CA VAL A 80 -17.13 4.76 1.36
C VAL A 80 -17.73 3.81 0.34
N LEU A 81 -17.82 2.53 0.70
CA LEU A 81 -18.41 1.46 -0.11
C LEU A 81 -19.72 1.04 0.55
N VAL A 82 -20.81 1.02 -0.22
CA VAL A 82 -22.12 0.55 0.26
C VAL A 82 -22.73 -0.41 -0.76
N ALA A 83 -23.21 -1.56 -0.31
CA ALA A 83 -23.98 -2.49 -1.13
C ALA A 83 -25.41 -2.58 -0.61
N THR A 84 -26.37 -2.56 -1.53
CA THR A 84 -27.80 -2.64 -1.24
C THR A 84 -28.47 -3.77 -2.00
N ASP A 85 -29.58 -4.30 -1.50
CA ASP A 85 -30.41 -5.34 -2.13
C ASP A 85 -31.55 -4.78 -3.01
N THR A 86 -31.44 -3.51 -3.41
CA THR A 86 -32.40 -2.85 -4.29
C THR A 86 -31.69 -2.09 -5.43
N PRO A 87 -32.25 -2.08 -6.65
CA PRO A 87 -31.75 -1.26 -7.75
C PRO A 87 -32.13 0.23 -7.60
N HIS A 88 -32.96 0.58 -6.62
CA HIS A 88 -33.55 1.92 -6.46
C HIS A 88 -32.89 2.75 -5.36
N SER A 89 -31.82 2.26 -4.74
CA SER A 89 -31.15 2.98 -3.66
C SER A 89 -30.42 4.22 -4.16
N VAL A 90 -30.45 5.27 -3.35
CA VAL A 90 -29.94 6.61 -3.69
C VAL A 90 -29.02 7.13 -2.59
N LEU A 91 -27.97 7.86 -2.99
CA LEU A 91 -27.11 8.57 -2.05
C LEU A 91 -27.75 9.91 -1.71
N ASN A 92 -27.85 10.21 -0.42
CA ASN A 92 -28.31 11.47 0.12
C ASN A 92 -27.13 12.17 0.82
N VAL A 93 -26.82 13.39 0.40
CA VAL A 93 -25.69 14.18 0.92
C VAL A 93 -26.20 15.48 1.53
N SER A 94 -25.94 15.69 2.82
CA SER A 94 -26.25 16.91 3.55
C SER A 94 -24.96 17.68 3.83
N TRP A 95 -24.59 18.60 2.94
CA TRP A 95 -23.36 19.39 3.04
C TRP A 95 -23.26 20.22 4.33
N SER A 96 -24.36 20.80 4.79
CA SER A 96 -24.38 21.57 6.03
C SER A 96 -24.04 20.74 7.26
N ARG A 97 -24.46 19.46 7.30
CA ARG A 97 -24.06 18.52 8.35
C ARG A 97 -22.65 18.01 8.14
N LEU A 98 -22.31 17.59 6.92
CA LEU A 98 -21.01 16.99 6.58
C LEU A 98 -19.83 17.92 6.91
N LEU A 99 -20.04 19.24 6.83
CA LEU A 99 -19.04 20.26 7.18
C LEU A 99 -19.18 20.80 8.61
N SER A 100 -20.15 20.32 9.38
CA SER A 100 -20.36 20.73 10.78
C SER A 100 -19.43 19.96 11.73
N PRO A 101 -19.28 20.41 12.99
CA PRO A 101 -18.55 19.67 14.02
C PRO A 101 -19.12 18.28 14.33
N GLU A 102 -20.39 18.01 13.97
CA GLU A 102 -21.09 16.74 14.17
C GLU A 102 -21.57 16.19 12.81
N PRO A 103 -20.68 15.58 12.02
CA PRO A 103 -20.97 15.20 10.63
C PRO A 103 -21.89 13.97 10.46
N ASP A 104 -22.32 13.36 11.56
CA ASP A 104 -23.12 12.15 11.58
C ASP A 104 -24.44 12.31 10.80
N GLY A 105 -24.73 11.35 9.92
CA GLY A 105 -25.89 11.39 9.01
C GLY A 105 -25.75 12.40 7.86
N GLY A 106 -24.58 13.01 7.67
CA GLY A 106 -24.25 13.87 6.53
C GLY A 106 -24.16 13.13 5.19
N LEU A 107 -23.87 11.81 5.23
CA LEU A 107 -23.89 10.90 4.08
C LEU A 107 -24.76 9.69 4.41
N ARG A 108 -25.78 9.41 3.59
CA ARG A 108 -26.69 8.26 3.79
C ARG A 108 -27.05 7.62 2.47
N VAL A 109 -27.19 6.30 2.45
CA VAL A 109 -27.80 5.58 1.32
C VAL A 109 -29.22 5.18 1.73
N LEU A 110 -30.20 5.59 0.94
CA LEU A 110 -31.62 5.35 1.22
C LEU A 110 -32.21 4.35 0.22
N PRO A 111 -33.15 3.48 0.64
CA PRO A 111 -33.60 3.30 2.03
C PRO A 111 -32.53 2.59 2.88
N GLU A 112 -32.39 2.97 4.16
CA GLU A 112 -31.32 2.44 5.03
C GLU A 112 -31.47 0.94 5.27
N ASP A 113 -32.71 0.43 5.36
CA ASP A 113 -33.00 -1.00 5.53
C ASP A 113 -32.54 -1.87 4.35
N SER A 114 -32.26 -1.27 3.19
CA SER A 114 -31.71 -1.99 2.03
C SER A 114 -30.20 -2.19 2.09
N VAL A 115 -29.51 -1.53 3.03
CA VAL A 115 -28.05 -1.60 3.13
C VAL A 115 -27.63 -2.95 3.70
N GLN A 116 -27.09 -3.80 2.83
CA GLN A 116 -26.57 -5.12 3.19
C GLN A 116 -25.11 -5.09 3.64
N PHE A 117 -24.37 -4.07 3.21
CA PHE A 117 -22.95 -3.87 3.58
C PHE A 117 -22.60 -2.39 3.48
N SER A 118 -21.85 -1.89 4.45
CA SER A 118 -21.20 -0.58 4.37
C SER A 118 -19.80 -0.64 4.99
N SER A 119 -18.87 0.13 4.42
CA SER A 119 -17.46 0.15 4.80
C SER A 119 -16.79 1.44 4.31
N ALA A 120 -15.61 1.75 4.86
CA ALA A 120 -14.75 2.80 4.32
C ALA A 120 -13.28 2.35 4.23
N LEU A 121 -12.60 2.76 3.16
CA LEU A 121 -11.15 2.69 3.02
C LEU A 121 -10.60 4.12 3.12
N ILE A 122 -9.61 4.33 3.98
CA ILE A 122 -9.05 5.65 4.25
C ILE A 122 -7.55 5.64 3.95
N PHE A 123 -7.11 6.57 3.12
CA PHE A 123 -5.70 6.89 2.90
C PHE A 123 -5.27 7.86 4.00
N THR A 124 -5.06 7.28 5.19
CA THR A 124 -4.93 8.03 6.45
C THR A 124 -3.74 8.97 6.50
N ARG A 125 -2.65 8.62 5.80
CA ARG A 125 -1.40 9.38 5.86
C ARG A 125 -0.60 9.24 4.58
N VAL A 126 -0.21 10.39 4.04
CA VAL A 126 0.88 10.50 3.07
C VAL A 126 1.90 11.45 3.69
N GLN A 127 3.11 10.95 3.95
CA GLN A 127 4.19 11.75 4.56
C GLN A 127 5.38 11.78 3.61
N ALA A 128 5.99 12.95 3.46
CA ALA A 128 7.30 13.11 2.85
C ALA A 128 8.28 13.57 3.94
N PHE A 129 9.55 13.25 3.78
CA PHE A 129 10.57 13.53 4.78
C PHE A 129 11.64 14.45 4.22
N SER A 130 12.22 15.32 5.07
CA SER A 130 13.33 16.20 4.67
C SER A 130 14.70 15.63 5.01
N SER A 131 14.75 14.54 5.78
CA SER A 131 15.97 13.89 6.24
C SER A 131 15.73 12.40 6.45
N SER A 132 16.80 11.64 6.67
CA SER A 132 16.67 10.24 7.10
C SER A 132 16.19 10.13 8.54
N GLY A 133 15.41 9.09 8.82
CA GLY A 133 14.85 8.88 10.15
C GLY A 133 13.87 7.72 10.21
N ARG A 134 13.22 7.57 11.36
CA ARG A 134 12.17 6.58 11.59
C ARG A 134 10.96 7.20 12.29
N PRO A 135 9.73 6.82 11.91
CA PRO A 135 8.55 7.18 12.67
C PRO A 135 8.57 6.54 14.07
N ALA A 136 7.91 7.18 15.03
CA ALA A 136 7.77 6.63 16.38
C ALA A 136 6.87 5.37 16.41
N GLN A 137 5.92 5.27 15.49
CA GLN A 137 4.95 4.17 15.44
C GLN A 137 5.43 3.02 14.54
N PRO A 138 5.17 1.75 14.93
CA PRO A 138 5.39 0.58 14.07
C PRO A 138 4.72 0.71 12.70
N PRO A 139 5.32 0.13 11.63
CA PRO A 139 6.52 -0.72 11.63
C PRO A 139 7.86 0.05 11.56
N ARG A 140 7.89 1.36 11.86
CA ARG A 140 9.10 2.20 11.94
C ARG A 140 10.07 2.06 10.76
N LEU A 141 9.53 1.97 9.54
CA LEU A 141 10.33 1.88 8.32
C LEU A 141 11.33 3.06 8.25
N LEU A 142 12.58 2.74 7.89
CA LEU A 142 13.62 3.74 7.67
C LEU A 142 13.26 4.55 6.42
N HIS A 143 13.05 5.85 6.59
CA HIS A 143 12.80 6.76 5.49
C HIS A 143 14.01 7.65 5.22
N THR A 144 14.06 8.22 4.02
CA THR A 144 15.01 9.26 3.59
C THR A 144 14.25 10.42 2.95
N ALA A 145 14.99 11.47 2.56
CA ALA A 145 14.43 12.59 1.83
C ALA A 145 13.85 12.20 0.45
N ASP A 146 14.26 11.04 -0.08
CA ASP A 146 13.85 10.54 -1.39
C ASP A 146 12.63 9.61 -1.32
N THR A 147 11.98 9.54 -0.15
CA THR A 147 10.86 8.63 0.12
C THR A 147 9.63 9.35 0.62
N CYS A 148 8.47 8.80 0.26
CA CYS A 148 7.17 9.10 0.81
C CYS A 148 6.61 7.86 1.51
N GLN A 149 6.01 8.03 2.68
CA GLN A 149 5.28 6.96 3.38
C GLN A 149 3.79 7.07 3.09
N LEU A 150 3.19 5.96 2.65
CA LEU A 150 1.75 5.79 2.51
C LEU A 150 1.25 4.86 3.61
N GLU A 151 0.16 5.25 4.26
CA GLU A 151 -0.56 4.42 5.21
C GLU A 151 -2.01 4.21 4.78
N VAL A 152 -2.40 2.94 4.68
CA VAL A 152 -3.74 2.50 4.31
C VAL A 152 -4.41 1.88 5.54
N ALA A 153 -5.64 2.30 5.82
CA ALA A 153 -6.43 1.70 6.90
C ALA A 153 -7.85 1.33 6.43
N LEU A 154 -8.29 0.14 6.81
CA LEU A 154 -9.66 -0.35 6.67
C LEU A 154 -10.31 -0.33 8.06
N VAL A 155 -11.46 0.35 8.19
CA VAL A 155 -12.10 0.59 9.49
C VAL A 155 -13.60 0.34 9.41
N GLY A 156 -14.14 -0.50 10.31
CA GLY A 156 -15.57 -0.71 10.51
C GLY A 156 -16.31 -1.48 9.40
N ALA A 157 -15.60 -2.03 8.43
CA ALA A 157 -16.16 -2.86 7.37
C ALA A 157 -16.78 -4.13 7.94
N SER A 158 -18.05 -4.42 7.70
CA SER A 158 -18.63 -5.70 8.15
C SER A 158 -18.09 -6.87 7.31
N PRO A 159 -17.31 -7.81 7.87
CA PRO A 159 -16.79 -8.92 7.08
C PRO A 159 -17.93 -9.84 6.63
N ARG A 160 -17.79 -10.46 5.45
CA ARG A 160 -18.81 -11.35 4.88
C ARG A 160 -18.81 -12.76 5.47
N GLY A 161 -17.84 -13.06 6.33
CA GLY A 161 -17.73 -14.30 7.08
C GLY A 161 -16.84 -14.12 8.30
N ASN A 162 -16.95 -15.04 9.26
CA ASN A 162 -16.36 -14.90 10.59
C ASN A 162 -14.83 -14.72 10.58
N HIS A 163 -14.14 -15.33 9.60
CA HIS A 163 -12.67 -15.26 9.48
C HIS A 163 -12.24 -14.69 8.12
N SER A 164 -12.84 -13.55 7.73
CA SER A 164 -12.50 -12.90 6.46
C SER A 164 -11.08 -12.32 6.49
N LEU A 165 -10.28 -12.69 5.49
CA LEU A 165 -8.99 -12.06 5.21
C LEU A 165 -9.17 -10.96 4.17
N PHE A 166 -8.53 -9.83 4.40
CA PHE A 166 -8.57 -8.68 3.49
C PHE A 166 -7.27 -8.60 2.71
N GLY A 167 -7.33 -7.97 1.55
CA GLY A 167 -6.16 -7.74 0.70
C GLY A 167 -6.31 -6.53 -0.19
N LEU A 168 -5.18 -6.11 -0.76
CA LEU A 168 -5.07 -5.01 -1.71
C LEU A 168 -4.40 -5.52 -2.98
N GLU A 169 -5.02 -5.28 -4.13
CA GLU A 169 -4.32 -5.40 -5.40
C GLU A 169 -3.52 -4.11 -5.64
N VAL A 170 -2.21 -4.26 -5.83
CA VAL A 170 -1.30 -3.17 -6.16
C VAL A 170 -0.93 -3.29 -7.62
N VAL A 171 -1.14 -2.21 -8.36
CA VAL A 171 -0.85 -2.12 -9.79
C VAL A 171 0.28 -1.12 -9.99
N THR A 172 1.29 -1.56 -10.73
CA THR A 172 2.47 -0.75 -11.06
C THR A 172 2.55 -0.55 -12.57
N VAL A 173 3.09 0.59 -12.98
CA VAL A 173 3.30 0.93 -14.38
C VAL A 173 4.78 0.82 -14.70
N GLY A 174 5.10 0.11 -15.78
CA GLY A 174 6.45 -0.06 -16.31
C GLY A 174 6.55 0.41 -17.75
N GLN A 175 7.72 0.95 -18.11
CA GLN A 175 8.06 1.29 -19.51
C GLN A 175 8.68 0.11 -20.27
N ARG A 176 9.11 -0.93 -19.56
CA ARG A 176 9.68 -2.16 -20.12
C ARG A 176 8.63 -3.27 -20.16
N PRO A 177 8.75 -4.26 -21.04
CA PRO A 177 7.83 -5.40 -21.09
C PRO A 177 7.91 -6.29 -19.85
N ASP A 178 9.07 -6.29 -19.17
CA ASP A 178 9.27 -7.09 -17.97
C ASP A 178 8.74 -6.38 -16.72
N CYS A 179 8.12 -7.17 -15.83
CA CYS A 179 7.65 -6.68 -14.55
C CYS A 179 8.80 -6.33 -13.59
N PRO A 180 8.57 -5.40 -12.65
CA PRO A 180 9.55 -5.05 -11.65
C PRO A 180 9.94 -6.25 -10.79
N SER A 181 11.17 -6.25 -10.29
CA SER A 181 11.68 -7.36 -9.48
C SER A 181 11.31 -7.18 -8.02
N MET A 182 10.61 -8.15 -7.45
CA MET A 182 10.39 -8.24 -6.01
C MET A 182 11.58 -8.93 -5.35
N ARG A 183 12.06 -8.36 -4.23
CA ARG A 183 13.16 -8.92 -3.43
C ARG A 183 12.79 -8.83 -1.97
N GLU A 184 13.31 -9.77 -1.20
CA GLU A 184 13.19 -9.80 0.25
C GLU A 184 14.56 -9.43 0.82
N GLN A 185 14.60 -8.47 1.74
CA GLN A 185 15.80 -8.15 2.51
C GLN A 185 15.61 -8.62 3.94
N HIS A 186 16.54 -9.43 4.44
CA HIS A 186 16.54 -9.84 5.84
C HIS A 186 17.49 -8.95 6.66
N SER A 187 17.02 -8.56 7.84
CA SER A 187 17.81 -7.91 8.87
C SER A 187 17.98 -8.87 10.05
N ILE A 188 19.14 -8.84 10.71
CA ILE A 188 19.37 -9.57 11.97
C ILE A 188 18.81 -8.78 13.16
N ASP A 189 18.53 -7.50 12.94
CA ASP A 189 18.12 -6.53 13.94
C ASP A 189 16.62 -6.25 13.85
N ASP A 190 15.89 -6.53 14.92
CA ASP A 190 14.47 -6.20 15.09
C ASP A 190 14.22 -5.05 16.08
N GLU A 191 15.25 -4.33 16.52
CA GLU A 191 15.12 -3.21 17.47
C GLU A 191 14.09 -2.17 17.01
N TYR A 192 14.00 -1.97 15.70
CA TYR A 192 13.10 -1.00 15.10
C TYR A 192 11.73 -1.59 14.71
N ALA A 193 11.63 -2.90 14.54
CA ALA A 193 10.38 -3.58 14.19
C ALA A 193 10.33 -4.96 14.89
N PRO A 194 9.84 -5.04 16.14
CA PRO A 194 9.93 -6.25 16.94
C PRO A 194 9.33 -7.47 16.24
N ALA A 195 10.08 -8.57 16.19
CA ALA A 195 9.72 -9.81 15.49
C ALA A 195 9.51 -9.69 13.97
N VAL A 196 9.95 -8.58 13.36
CA VAL A 196 9.92 -8.37 11.91
C VAL A 196 11.36 -8.20 11.42
N PHE A 197 11.94 -9.31 10.97
CA PHE A 197 13.33 -9.39 10.49
C PHE A 197 13.45 -9.28 8.97
N GLN A 198 12.42 -8.77 8.31
CA GLN A 198 12.32 -8.74 6.85
C GLN A 198 11.70 -7.43 6.38
N VAL A 199 12.22 -6.92 5.27
CA VAL A 199 11.65 -5.82 4.51
C VAL A 199 11.53 -6.29 3.07
N ASP A 200 10.31 -6.27 2.55
CA ASP A 200 10.05 -6.56 1.16
C ASP A 200 10.27 -5.29 0.35
N GLN A 201 10.83 -5.45 -0.84
CA GLN A 201 11.08 -4.35 -1.77
C GLN A 201 10.68 -4.73 -3.18
N LEU A 202 10.11 -3.77 -3.89
CA LEU A 202 9.85 -3.83 -5.32
C LEU A 202 10.70 -2.78 -6.02
N LEU A 203 11.49 -3.22 -7.01
CA LEU A 203 12.41 -2.36 -7.77
C LEU A 203 11.98 -2.28 -9.23
N TRP A 204 11.77 -1.06 -9.74
CA TRP A 204 11.37 -0.83 -11.14
C TRP A 204 12.49 -1.01 -12.15
N GLY A 205 13.74 -1.04 -11.71
CA GLY A 205 14.89 -1.26 -12.57
C GLY A 205 16.21 -1.30 -11.80
N SER A 206 17.31 -1.17 -12.54
CA SER A 206 18.65 -0.99 -11.97
C SER A 206 18.73 0.33 -11.21
N LEU A 207 19.29 0.31 -10.01
CA LEU A 207 19.47 1.51 -9.19
C LEU A 207 20.37 2.53 -9.90
N PRO A 208 20.08 3.85 -9.79
CA PRO A 208 18.93 4.45 -9.11
C PRO A 208 17.61 4.27 -9.91
N SER A 209 16.52 3.90 -9.22
CA SER A 209 15.22 3.69 -9.85
C SER A 209 14.07 4.01 -8.89
N GLY A 210 12.83 3.93 -9.39
CA GLY A 210 11.67 3.88 -8.51
C GLY A 210 11.69 2.59 -7.68
N PHE A 211 11.32 2.71 -6.41
CA PHE A 211 11.20 1.57 -5.51
C PHE A 211 10.02 1.73 -4.57
N MET A 212 9.55 0.60 -4.05
CA MET A 212 8.54 0.49 -3.02
C MET A 212 9.06 -0.48 -1.96
N GLN A 213 8.93 -0.14 -0.68
CA GLN A 213 9.37 -0.97 0.44
C GLN A 213 8.28 -1.07 1.51
N TRP A 214 8.10 -2.24 2.08
CA TRP A 214 7.19 -2.46 3.21
C TRP A 214 7.73 -3.54 4.14
N GLY A 215 7.33 -3.49 5.40
CA GLY A 215 7.49 -4.64 6.29
C GLY A 215 6.38 -5.65 5.98
N PRO A 216 6.64 -6.97 6.01
CA PRO A 216 5.63 -8.02 5.81
C PRO A 216 4.69 -8.16 7.02
N VAL A 217 4.21 -7.02 7.53
CA VAL A 217 3.38 -6.89 8.72
C VAL A 217 2.29 -5.84 8.51
N ALA A 218 1.09 -6.14 8.96
CA ALA A 218 -0.03 -5.21 9.15
C ALA A 218 -0.48 -5.26 10.61
N PHE A 219 -1.42 -4.40 11.01
CA PHE A 219 -1.91 -4.32 12.38
C PHE A 219 -3.43 -4.35 12.45
N SER A 220 -3.98 -5.23 13.29
CA SER A 220 -5.43 -5.33 13.54
C SER A 220 -5.95 -4.31 14.55
N GLN A 221 -5.08 -3.49 15.14
CA GLN A 221 -5.44 -2.49 16.15
C GLN A 221 -4.73 -1.16 15.90
N LYS A 222 -5.37 -0.06 16.31
CA LYS A 222 -4.85 1.30 16.12
C LYS A 222 -3.53 1.57 16.87
N GLN A 223 -3.34 0.92 18.02
CA GLN A 223 -2.11 1.06 18.83
C GLN A 223 -0.89 0.39 18.19
N ARG A 224 -1.09 -0.53 17.24
CA ARG A 224 -0.04 -1.29 16.54
C ARG A 224 0.93 -2.00 17.49
N SER A 225 0.38 -2.61 18.54
CA SER A 225 1.17 -3.43 19.46
C SER A 225 1.59 -4.74 18.80
N ARG A 226 2.60 -5.40 19.36
CA ARG A 226 3.12 -6.67 18.82
C ARG A 226 2.05 -7.76 18.72
N GLU A 227 1.11 -7.77 19.66
CA GLU A 227 0.02 -8.75 19.75
C GLU A 227 -1.03 -8.54 18.65
N SER A 228 -1.11 -7.32 18.10
CA SER A 228 -2.00 -6.97 16.98
C SER A 228 -1.36 -7.16 15.61
N ALA A 229 -0.11 -7.64 15.55
CA ALA A 229 0.61 -7.82 14.30
C ALA A 229 0.01 -8.97 13.47
N LEU A 230 -0.22 -8.70 12.20
CA LEU A 230 -0.74 -9.61 11.19
C LEU A 230 0.34 -9.85 10.13
N PRO A 231 0.55 -11.07 9.63
CA PRO A 231 1.41 -11.28 8.49
C PRO A 231 0.84 -10.55 7.26
N CYS A 232 1.71 -9.94 6.47
CA CYS A 232 1.40 -9.44 5.14
C CYS A 232 2.12 -10.30 4.11
N GLN A 233 1.37 -10.92 3.20
CA GLN A 233 1.92 -11.78 2.15
C GLN A 233 1.71 -11.14 0.79
N ALA A 234 2.78 -11.08 -0.01
CA ALA A 234 2.73 -10.60 -1.38
C ALA A 234 2.67 -11.78 -2.37
N SER A 235 1.72 -11.74 -3.30
CA SER A 235 1.69 -12.69 -4.41
C SER A 235 2.80 -12.38 -5.42
N PRO A 236 3.25 -13.36 -6.23
CA PRO A 236 4.17 -13.08 -7.34
C PRO A 236 3.61 -12.01 -8.29
N LEU A 237 4.48 -11.14 -8.80
CA LEU A 237 4.09 -10.14 -9.79
C LEU A 237 3.75 -10.80 -11.11
N ARG A 238 2.67 -10.32 -11.73
CA ARG A 238 2.21 -10.80 -13.03
C ARG A 238 2.01 -9.64 -13.98
N PRO A 239 2.37 -9.78 -15.27
CA PRO A 239 1.95 -8.84 -16.30
C PRO A 239 0.44 -8.85 -16.36
N SER A 240 -0.16 -7.68 -16.19
CA SER A 240 -1.61 -7.53 -16.29
C SER A 240 -1.94 -7.18 -17.74
N LEU A 241 -2.79 -8.00 -18.37
CA LEU A 241 -3.33 -7.66 -19.69
C LEU A 241 -4.11 -6.35 -19.56
N VAL A 242 -3.87 -5.40 -20.48
CA VAL A 242 -4.44 -4.03 -20.46
C VAL A 242 -5.97 -4.02 -20.31
N TYR A 243 -6.64 -5.08 -20.76
CA TYR A 243 -8.11 -5.23 -20.67
C TYR A 243 -8.64 -5.60 -19.28
N SER A 244 -7.79 -6.15 -18.41
CA SER A 244 -8.19 -6.60 -17.05
C SER A 244 -8.06 -5.52 -15.97
N LEU A 245 -7.40 -4.40 -16.25
CA LEU A 245 -7.13 -3.38 -15.24
C LEU A 245 -8.02 -2.12 -15.38
N PRO A 246 -8.41 -1.53 -14.25
CA PRO A 246 -8.86 -0.14 -14.14
C PRO A 246 -8.03 0.85 -14.96
N GLN A 247 -8.63 1.47 -15.99
CA GLN A 247 -7.99 2.58 -16.71
C GLN A 247 -7.99 3.82 -15.81
N SER A 248 -6.81 4.24 -15.35
CA SER A 248 -6.64 5.47 -14.57
C SER A 248 -6.40 6.66 -15.51
N PRO A 249 -7.28 7.68 -15.52
CA PRO A 249 -7.10 8.87 -16.37
C PRO A 249 -5.79 9.61 -16.08
N ILE A 250 -5.31 9.58 -14.83
CA ILE A 250 -4.05 10.19 -14.42
C ILE A 250 -2.87 9.44 -15.04
N VAL A 251 -2.90 8.11 -14.98
CA VAL A 251 -1.87 7.26 -15.61
C VAL A 251 -1.88 7.47 -17.12
N GLN A 252 -3.06 7.45 -17.75
CA GLN A 252 -3.19 7.66 -19.19
C GLN A 252 -2.74 9.06 -19.63
N ALA A 253 -3.03 10.10 -18.82
CA ALA A 253 -2.59 11.47 -19.11
C ALA A 253 -1.07 11.62 -19.10
N PHE A 254 -0.37 10.89 -18.22
CA PHE A 254 1.09 10.98 -18.11
C PHE A 254 1.83 9.98 -19.01
N PHE A 255 1.38 8.72 -19.06
CA PHE A 255 2.04 7.62 -19.77
C PHE A 255 1.46 7.33 -21.15
N GLY A 256 0.33 7.94 -21.52
CA GLY A 256 -0.39 7.64 -22.75
C GLY A 256 -1.11 6.28 -22.72
N SER A 257 -1.49 5.79 -23.90
CA SER A 257 -2.26 4.54 -24.07
C SER A 257 -1.40 3.27 -24.11
N GLN A 258 -0.07 3.39 -24.19
CA GLN A 258 0.86 2.28 -24.29
C GLN A 258 1.69 2.19 -23.01
N SER A 259 1.13 1.51 -22.01
CA SER A 259 1.81 1.24 -20.74
C SER A 259 1.72 -0.24 -20.40
N ASN A 260 2.84 -0.81 -19.95
CA ASN A 260 2.85 -2.17 -19.41
C ASN A 260 2.51 -2.09 -17.94
N PHE A 261 1.51 -2.87 -17.53
CA PHE A 261 1.08 -2.93 -16.15
C PHE A 261 1.51 -4.24 -15.52
N CYS A 262 1.90 -4.17 -14.26
CA CYS A 262 2.18 -5.35 -13.46
C CYS A 262 1.44 -5.25 -12.14
N SER A 263 0.69 -6.29 -11.81
CA SER A 263 -0.07 -6.36 -10.56
C SER A 263 0.40 -7.49 -9.66
N PHE A 264 0.19 -7.27 -8.36
CA PHE A 264 0.35 -8.26 -7.31
C PHE A 264 -0.64 -7.96 -6.19
N ASN A 265 -0.96 -8.99 -5.42
CA ASN A 265 -1.89 -8.90 -4.31
C ASN A 265 -1.13 -8.95 -3.00
N LEU A 266 -1.47 -8.04 -2.10
CA LEU A 266 -1.10 -8.09 -0.70
C LEU A 266 -2.28 -8.66 0.08
N THR A 267 -2.07 -9.72 0.83
CA THR A 267 -3.07 -10.28 1.74
C THR A 267 -2.61 -10.10 3.18
N PHE A 268 -3.56 -9.87 4.08
CA PHE A 268 -3.27 -9.54 5.47
C PHE A 268 -3.95 -10.51 6.42
N GLY A 269 -3.18 -11.03 7.37
CA GLY A 269 -3.65 -11.97 8.38
C GLY A 269 -3.42 -13.43 8.01
N ALA A 270 -3.73 -14.31 8.96
CA ALA A 270 -3.68 -15.75 8.82
C ALA A 270 -5.06 -16.35 9.20
N PRO A 271 -5.36 -17.61 8.85
CA PRO A 271 -6.64 -18.24 9.20
C PRO A 271 -6.92 -18.31 10.70
N THR A 272 -5.89 -18.23 11.54
CA THR A 272 -5.97 -18.25 12.99
C THR A 272 -5.08 -17.16 13.59
N GLY A 273 -5.36 -16.78 14.85
CA GLY A 273 -4.64 -15.72 15.56
C GLY A 273 -5.35 -14.36 15.46
N PRO A 274 -4.62 -13.24 15.66
CA PRO A 274 -5.20 -11.92 15.54
C PRO A 274 -5.70 -11.70 14.10
N GLY A 275 -6.76 -10.92 13.96
CA GLY A 275 -7.35 -10.65 12.65
C GLY A 275 -8.21 -9.41 12.63
N TYR A 276 -8.67 -9.05 11.43
CA TYR A 276 -9.56 -7.91 11.26
C TYR A 276 -10.84 -8.03 12.12
N TRP A 277 -11.32 -9.25 12.31
CA TRP A 277 -12.53 -9.56 13.08
C TRP A 277 -12.47 -9.17 14.56
N ASP A 278 -11.29 -8.90 15.13
CA ASP A 278 -11.15 -8.56 16.56
C ASP A 278 -11.68 -7.15 16.87
N GLN A 279 -11.32 -6.16 16.04
CA GLN A 279 -11.68 -4.75 16.25
C GLN A 279 -12.24 -4.06 15.01
N HIS A 280 -12.47 -4.80 13.92
CA HIS A 280 -12.85 -4.25 12.61
C HIS A 280 -11.87 -3.16 12.15
N TYR A 281 -10.58 -3.39 12.39
CA TYR A 281 -9.51 -2.47 12.06
C TYR A 281 -8.36 -3.21 11.39
N LEU A 282 -7.81 -2.62 10.34
CA LEU A 282 -6.58 -3.06 9.71
C LEU A 282 -5.79 -1.85 9.22
N SER A 283 -4.49 -1.82 9.51
CA SER A 283 -3.58 -0.77 9.08
C SER A 283 -2.31 -1.39 8.52
N TRP A 284 -1.88 -0.89 7.37
CA TRP A 284 -0.67 -1.28 6.68
C TRP A 284 0.01 -0.05 6.08
N SER A 285 1.33 -0.08 5.99
CA SER A 285 2.12 1.05 5.49
C SER A 285 3.25 0.61 4.58
N MET A 286 3.56 1.45 3.60
CA MET A 286 4.66 1.29 2.67
C MET A 286 5.44 2.60 2.49
N LEU A 287 6.67 2.48 2.02
CA LEU A 287 7.47 3.55 1.47
C LEU A 287 7.44 3.46 -0.06
N LEU A 288 7.33 4.61 -0.71
CA LEU A 288 7.52 4.79 -2.15
C LEU A 288 8.64 5.81 -2.33
N GLY A 289 9.63 5.53 -3.17
CA GLY A 289 10.75 6.44 -3.36
C GLY A 289 11.40 6.32 -4.72
N MET A 290 12.36 7.22 -4.96
CA MET A 290 13.19 7.22 -6.16
C MET A 290 14.66 7.26 -5.75
N GLY A 291 15.52 6.54 -6.46
CA GLY A 291 16.95 6.46 -6.14
C GLY A 291 17.34 5.11 -5.58
N SER A 292 18.04 5.10 -4.45
CA SER A 292 18.44 3.87 -3.75
C SER A 292 17.54 3.64 -2.55
N PRO A 293 16.97 2.43 -2.38
CA PRO A 293 16.12 2.12 -1.24
C PRO A 293 16.90 2.25 0.08
N PRO A 294 16.30 2.82 1.13
CA PRO A 294 16.82 2.77 2.49
C PRO A 294 17.20 1.33 2.89
N VAL A 295 18.38 1.18 3.48
CA VAL A 295 18.90 -0.08 4.00
C VAL A 295 19.19 0.09 5.49
N ASP A 296 18.72 -0.87 6.29
CA ASP A 296 18.95 -0.87 7.72
C ASP A 296 20.41 -1.21 8.04
N ALA A 297 21.01 -0.40 8.90
CA ALA A 297 22.27 -0.72 9.56
C ALA A 297 22.01 -1.41 10.90
N LEU A 298 22.97 -2.19 11.39
CA LEU A 298 22.90 -2.78 12.73
C LEU A 298 22.78 -1.68 13.78
N SER A 299 21.86 -1.87 14.73
CA SER A 299 21.68 -0.92 15.82
C SER A 299 22.91 -0.78 16.71
N PRO A 300 23.07 0.37 17.38
CA PRO A 300 24.09 0.54 18.40
C PRO A 300 24.03 -0.51 19.51
N LEU A 301 22.83 -1.02 19.84
CA LEU A 301 22.64 -2.07 20.83
C LEU A 301 23.31 -3.38 20.38
N ILE A 302 22.99 -3.86 19.17
CA ILE A 302 23.56 -5.10 18.65
C ILE A 302 25.06 -4.96 18.45
N LEU A 303 25.51 -3.82 17.92
CA LEU A 303 26.94 -3.52 17.81
C LEU A 303 27.64 -3.57 19.17
N GLY A 304 27.00 -3.05 20.22
CA GLY A 304 27.48 -3.14 21.60
C GLY A 304 27.56 -4.58 22.12
N ILE A 305 26.53 -5.39 21.90
CA ILE A 305 26.51 -6.82 22.30
C ILE A 305 27.62 -7.57 21.58
N VAL A 306 27.75 -7.40 20.27
CA VAL A 306 28.81 -8.06 19.46
C VAL A 306 30.20 -7.62 19.93
N ALA A 307 30.39 -6.32 20.20
CA ALA A 307 31.67 -5.79 20.68
C ALA A 307 32.06 -6.41 22.03
N VAL A 308 31.13 -6.57 22.98
CA VAL A 308 31.42 -7.19 24.28
C VAL A 308 31.61 -8.71 24.14
N ALA A 309 30.71 -9.39 23.43
CA ALA A 309 30.70 -10.84 23.30
C ALA A 309 31.92 -11.39 22.55
N LEU A 310 32.42 -10.68 21.53
CA LEU A 310 33.63 -11.07 20.80
C LEU A 310 34.89 -10.41 21.36
N GLY A 311 34.78 -9.17 21.86
CA GLY A 311 35.91 -8.41 22.38
C GLY A 311 36.47 -9.00 23.67
N ALA A 312 35.62 -9.41 24.62
CA ALA A 312 36.11 -9.95 25.89
C ALA A 312 36.89 -11.27 25.71
N PRO A 313 36.40 -12.29 24.98
CA PRO A 313 37.19 -13.48 24.68
C PRO A 313 38.46 -13.17 23.88
N GLY A 314 38.39 -12.26 22.91
CA GLY A 314 39.57 -11.85 22.12
C GLY A 314 40.68 -11.24 22.99
N LEU A 315 40.32 -10.35 23.91
CA LEU A 315 41.26 -9.74 24.86
C LEU A 315 41.84 -10.77 25.84
N LEU A 316 41.03 -11.72 26.31
CA LEU A 316 41.51 -12.81 27.17
C LEU A 316 42.50 -13.71 26.44
N LEU A 317 42.24 -14.06 25.18
CA LEU A 317 43.15 -14.87 24.36
C LEU A 317 44.46 -14.13 24.05
N LEU A 318 44.39 -12.84 23.72
CA LEU A 318 45.59 -12.02 23.49
C LEU A 318 46.41 -11.84 24.76
N GLY A 319 45.76 -11.52 25.89
CA GLY A 319 46.41 -11.40 27.19
C GLY A 319 47.04 -12.71 27.64
N GLY A 320 46.30 -13.82 27.55
CA GLY A 320 46.80 -15.16 27.86
C GLY A 320 47.97 -15.58 26.96
N GLY A 321 47.86 -15.33 25.65
CA GLY A 321 48.93 -15.59 24.69
C GLY A 321 50.20 -14.78 24.97
N LEU A 322 50.05 -13.49 25.30
CA LEU A 322 51.18 -12.64 25.68
C LEU A 322 51.86 -13.13 26.96
N ILE A 323 51.08 -13.53 27.98
CA ILE A 323 51.61 -14.09 29.23
C ILE A 323 52.40 -15.39 28.95
N LEU A 324 51.88 -16.27 28.10
CA LEU A 324 52.57 -17.52 27.74
C LEU A 324 53.90 -17.24 27.00
N LEU A 325 53.90 -16.29 26.06
CA LEU A 325 55.11 -15.90 25.33
C LEU A 325 56.17 -15.29 26.25
N LEU A 326 55.76 -14.45 27.22
CA LEU A 326 56.66 -13.85 28.20
C LEU A 326 57.23 -14.90 29.18
N ARG A 327 56.41 -15.86 29.63
CA ARG A 327 56.86 -16.96 30.49
C ARG A 327 57.85 -17.90 29.79
N HIS A 328 57.64 -18.21 28.51
CA HIS A 328 58.57 -19.04 27.74
C HIS A 328 59.97 -18.41 27.65
N LYS A 329 60.07 -17.08 27.51
CA LYS A 329 61.37 -16.40 27.51
C LYS A 329 62.11 -16.47 28.83
N GLN A 330 61.42 -16.51 29.98
CA GLN A 330 62.06 -16.60 31.29
C GLN A 330 62.59 -18.00 31.61
N HIS A 331 62.01 -19.06 31.05
CA HIS A 331 62.50 -20.43 31.25
C HIS A 331 63.65 -20.84 30.31
N SER A 332 64.02 -19.99 29.36
CA SER A 332 65.12 -20.22 28.41
C SER A 332 66.47 -19.66 28.91
N GLU A 333 66.71 -19.61 30.22
CA GLU A 333 68.08 -19.57 30.74
C GLU A 333 68.58 -21.01 30.89
N TYR A 334 69.03 -21.59 29.77
CA TYR A 334 69.69 -22.88 29.77
C TYR A 334 71.09 -22.71 30.39
N GLN A 335 71.31 -23.17 31.62
CA GLN A 335 72.65 -23.32 32.18
C GLN A 335 73.40 -24.40 31.37
N SER A 336 74.45 -24.00 30.65
CA SER A 336 75.33 -24.95 29.98
C SER A 336 76.04 -25.80 31.04
N ILE A 337 75.81 -27.10 30.99
CA ILE A 337 76.55 -28.07 31.80
C ILE A 337 77.95 -28.16 31.17
N ASN A 338 78.94 -27.55 31.83
CA ASN A 338 80.35 -27.84 31.65
C ASN A 338 80.72 -29.16 32.33
#